data_AF-A0A1E5TI09-F1
#
_entry.id   AF-A0A1E5TI09-F1
#
_cell.length_a   1.000
_cell.length_b   1.000
_cell.length_c   1.000
_cell.angle_alpha   90.00
_cell.angle_beta   90.00
_cell.angle_gamma   90.00
#
_symmetry.space_group_name_H-M   'P 1'
#
loop_
_entity.id
_entity.type
_entity.pdbx_description
1 polymer ?
#
loop_
_entity_poly.entity_id
_entity_poly.type
_entity_poly.pdbx_seq_one_letter_code
_entity_poly.pdbx_strand_id
1 'polypeptide(L)'
;MYEVKLDAFNGPLDLLLHLIQKIEIDIYDIPMKELTEQYMQYIHAMNQLEINVASEYLVMASELLMIKSKMLLPQTEESDELEEDPREDLVGRLIEYQNYKEYTEILNEKKSERAFYFSKHPTDLTHLESNETWDSNNTIDLTDLIIAYQKVKNRVEFNTPKTVDIRKETFTIQQATSQVNARLQQHDSFNFFSLFNFTEPVEMVVTHFLAILEMSKSGIVNIEQLKNFDDINIIRGVNYGIER
;
A
#
# COMPACT_ATOMS: atom_id res chain seq x y z
N MET A 1 -15.67 -11.85 8.73
CA MET A 1 -14.38 -12.14 8.08
C MET A 1 -13.72 -10.80 7.85
N TYR A 2 -12.67 -10.48 8.61
CA TYR A 2 -12.03 -9.15 8.55
C TYR A 2 -10.84 -9.21 7.60
N GLU A 3 -10.83 -8.33 6.62
CA GLU A 3 -9.70 -8.10 5.71
C GLU A 3 -8.79 -7.07 6.41
N VAL A 4 -7.81 -7.55 7.20
CA VAL A 4 -6.82 -6.65 7.81
C VAL A 4 -5.60 -6.58 6.90
N LYS A 5 -5.38 -5.41 6.29
CA LYS A 5 -4.21 -5.14 5.45
C LYS A 5 -3.06 -4.68 6.35
N LEU A 6 -1.87 -5.28 6.19
CA LEU A 6 -0.70 -4.89 6.97
C LEU A 6 -0.16 -3.51 6.66
N ASP A 7 -0.48 -2.97 5.49
CA ASP A 7 -0.07 -1.63 5.10
C ASP A 7 -0.58 -0.54 6.05
N ALA A 8 -1.44 -0.90 7.02
CA ALA A 8 -1.93 0.00 8.07
C ALA A 8 -1.02 0.10 9.31
N PHE A 9 -0.07 -0.82 9.53
CA PHE A 9 0.76 -0.84 10.75
C PHE A 9 2.23 -0.55 10.46
N ASN A 10 2.84 0.29 11.29
CA ASN A 10 4.25 0.71 11.14
C ASN A 10 5.22 -0.19 11.90
N GLY A 11 4.92 -1.49 11.99
CA GLY A 11 5.76 -2.51 12.62
C GLY A 11 5.07 -3.29 13.76
N PRO A 12 5.80 -4.23 14.40
CA PRO A 12 5.22 -5.16 15.36
C PRO A 12 4.75 -4.50 16.67
N LEU A 13 5.42 -3.43 17.13
CA LEU A 13 5.00 -2.70 18.34
C LEU A 13 3.69 -1.94 18.12
N ASP A 14 3.46 -1.40 16.92
CA ASP A 14 2.21 -0.71 16.56
C ASP A 14 1.03 -1.69 16.56
N LEU A 15 1.26 -2.88 16.00
CA LEU A 15 0.28 -3.97 16.05
C LEU A 15 -0.02 -4.38 17.50
N LEU A 16 1.00 -4.52 18.35
CA LEU A 16 0.81 -4.88 19.76
C LEU A 16 0.01 -3.83 20.52
N LEU A 17 0.33 -2.54 20.35
CA LEU A 17 -0.45 -1.46 20.95
C LEU A 17 -1.91 -1.50 20.47
N HIS A 18 -2.14 -1.74 19.18
CA HIS A 18 -3.48 -1.86 18.64
C HIS A 18 -4.26 -3.01 19.29
N LEU A 19 -3.62 -4.18 19.47
CA LEU A 19 -4.23 -5.32 20.13
C LEU A 19 -4.53 -5.04 21.60
N ILE A 20 -3.60 -4.42 22.34
CA ILE A 20 -3.79 -4.05 23.75
C ILE A 20 -4.98 -3.08 23.89
N GLN A 21 -5.04 -2.05 23.04
CA GLN A 21 -6.15 -1.09 23.02
C GLN A 21 -7.49 -1.76 22.72
N LYS A 22 -7.51 -2.69 21.77
CA LYS A 22 -8.74 -3.39 21.35
C LYS A 22 -9.34 -4.27 22.45
N ILE A 23 -8.50 -4.84 23.31
CA ILE A 23 -8.93 -5.74 24.40
C ILE A 23 -9.15 -4.94 25.70
N GLU A 24 -8.94 -3.62 25.69
CA GLU A 24 -9.08 -2.74 26.86
C GLU A 24 -8.21 -3.18 28.04
N ILE A 25 -6.99 -3.66 27.74
CA ILE A 25 -6.03 -4.16 28.72
C ILE A 25 -5.15 -3.00 29.22
N ASP A 26 -4.77 -3.04 30.51
CA ASP A 26 -3.73 -2.17 31.06
C ASP A 26 -2.35 -2.56 30.51
N ILE A 27 -1.63 -1.59 29.95
CA ILE A 27 -0.28 -1.80 29.40
C ILE A 27 0.72 -2.30 30.45
N TYR A 28 0.46 -2.07 31.74
CA TYR A 28 1.28 -2.58 32.85
C TYR A 28 0.91 -4.01 33.28
N ASP A 29 -0.30 -4.49 32.96
CA ASP A 29 -0.75 -5.84 33.30
C ASP A 29 -1.26 -6.59 32.06
N ILE A 30 -0.30 -6.96 31.21
CA ILE A 30 -0.59 -7.61 29.94
C ILE A 30 -0.85 -9.11 30.16
N PRO A 31 -2.04 -9.64 29.82
CA PRO A 31 -2.32 -11.07 29.77
C PRO A 31 -1.63 -11.69 28.55
N MET A 32 -0.36 -12.07 28.73
CA MET A 32 0.51 -12.59 27.66
C MET A 32 -0.09 -13.78 26.90
N LYS A 33 -0.89 -14.61 27.57
CA LYS A 33 -1.57 -15.73 26.91
C LYS A 33 -2.45 -15.25 25.76
N GLU A 34 -3.29 -14.27 26.03
CA GLU A 34 -4.28 -13.75 25.09
C GLU A 34 -3.62 -12.87 24.02
N LEU A 35 -2.71 -11.99 24.44
CA LEU A 35 -1.97 -11.12 23.51
C LEU A 35 -1.18 -11.93 22.49
N THR A 36 -0.42 -12.93 22.95
CA THR A 36 0.37 -13.80 22.05
C THR A 36 -0.53 -14.59 21.11
N GLU A 37 -1.70 -15.07 21.58
CA GLU A 37 -2.63 -15.81 20.73
C GLU A 37 -3.23 -14.94 19.63
N GLN A 38 -3.65 -13.71 19.94
CA GLN A 38 -4.14 -12.77 18.95
C GLN A 38 -3.05 -12.32 17.97
N TYR A 39 -1.84 -12.08 18.45
CA TYR A 39 -0.70 -11.74 17.60
C TYR A 39 -0.40 -12.88 16.62
N MET A 40 -0.34 -14.13 17.08
CA MET A 40 -0.10 -15.29 16.22
C MET A 40 -1.22 -15.50 15.20
N GLN A 41 -2.49 -15.32 15.58
CA GLN A 41 -3.62 -15.37 14.63
C GLN A 41 -3.44 -14.34 13.51
N TYR A 42 -2.99 -13.14 13.85
CA TYR A 42 -2.71 -12.10 12.89
C TYR A 42 -1.61 -12.53 11.90
N ILE A 43 -0.45 -12.96 12.40
CA ILE A 43 0.67 -13.42 11.57
C ILE A 43 0.28 -14.62 10.67
N HIS A 44 -0.53 -15.55 11.18
CA HIS A 44 -1.00 -16.68 10.39
C HIS A 44 -1.96 -16.28 9.27
N ALA A 45 -2.88 -15.34 9.52
CA ALA A 45 -3.75 -14.80 8.48
C ALA A 45 -2.95 -14.10 7.38
N MET A 46 -1.85 -13.42 7.74
CA MET A 46 -0.96 -12.78 6.76
C MET A 46 -0.25 -13.77 5.85
N ASN A 47 0.29 -14.84 6.43
CA ASN A 47 0.99 -15.88 5.67
C ASN A 47 0.06 -16.57 4.66
N GLN A 48 -1.23 -16.72 4.99
CA GLN A 48 -2.23 -17.29 4.09
C GLN A 48 -2.59 -16.36 2.92
N LEU A 49 -2.38 -15.05 3.06
CA LEU A 49 -2.67 -14.04 2.05
C LEU A 49 -1.43 -13.66 1.20
N GLU A 50 -0.33 -14.40 1.32
CA GLU A 50 0.94 -14.16 0.58
C GLU A 50 1.52 -12.75 0.76
N ILE A 51 1.20 -12.06 1.86
CA ILE A 51 1.83 -10.78 2.18
C ILE A 51 3.27 -11.06 2.62
N ASN A 52 4.24 -10.31 2.08
CA ASN A 52 5.64 -10.36 2.53
C ASN A 52 5.71 -10.00 4.02
N VAL A 53 5.71 -11.03 4.88
CA VAL A 53 5.82 -10.85 6.33
C VAL A 53 7.23 -10.35 6.64
N ALA A 54 7.34 -9.13 7.17
CA ALA A 54 8.64 -8.57 7.53
C ALA A 54 9.28 -9.37 8.69
N SER A 55 10.59 -9.55 8.63
CA SER A 55 11.35 -10.36 9.61
C SER A 55 11.16 -9.89 11.05
N GLU A 56 10.92 -8.60 11.26
CA GLU A 56 10.63 -7.99 12.57
C GLU A 56 9.39 -8.59 13.27
N TYR A 57 8.35 -8.98 12.53
CA TYR A 57 7.15 -9.59 13.11
C TYR A 57 7.42 -11.01 13.60
N LEU A 58 8.27 -11.76 12.90
CA LEU A 58 8.66 -13.11 13.31
C LEU A 58 9.57 -13.09 14.54
N VAL A 59 10.45 -12.09 14.64
CA VAL A 59 11.27 -11.86 15.84
C VAL A 59 10.35 -11.58 17.03
N MET A 60 9.39 -10.67 16.88
CA MET A 60 8.42 -10.37 17.95
C MET A 60 7.55 -11.58 18.31
N ALA A 61 7.08 -12.36 17.33
CA ALA A 61 6.34 -13.61 17.59
C ALA A 61 7.15 -14.58 18.47
N SER A 62 8.44 -14.72 18.17
CA SER A 62 9.35 -15.60 18.92
C SER A 62 9.57 -15.08 20.35
N GLU A 63 9.73 -13.77 20.51
CA GLU A 63 9.85 -13.09 21.80
C GLU A 63 8.59 -13.31 22.67
N LEU A 64 7.40 -13.08 22.11
CA LEU A 64 6.12 -13.29 22.79
C LEU A 64 5.89 -14.75 23.21
N LEU A 65 6.31 -15.72 22.38
CA LEU A 65 6.24 -17.13 22.72
C LEU A 65 7.21 -17.50 23.85
N MET A 66 8.43 -16.94 23.84
CA MET A 66 9.40 -17.12 24.90
C MET A 66 8.87 -16.59 26.24
N ILE A 67 8.34 -15.36 26.24
CA ILE A 67 7.77 -14.73 27.44
C ILE A 67 6.59 -15.57 27.95
N LYS A 68 5.66 -15.97 27.07
CA LYS A 68 4.54 -16.85 27.42
C LYS A 68 5.01 -18.17 28.03
N SER A 69 6.05 -18.79 27.47
CA SER A 69 6.62 -20.04 27.98
C SER A 69 7.18 -19.86 29.39
N LYS A 70 8.01 -18.84 29.61
CA LYS A 70 8.60 -18.52 30.92
C LYS A 70 7.52 -18.30 31.98
N MET A 71 6.46 -17.53 31.66
CA MET A 71 5.38 -17.24 32.60
C MET A 71 4.48 -18.44 32.95
N LEU A 72 4.45 -19.46 32.09
CA LEU A 72 3.63 -20.66 32.32
C LEU A 72 4.38 -21.80 33.00
N LEU A 73 5.72 -21.71 33.09
CA LEU A 73 6.54 -22.73 33.72
C LEU A 73 6.51 -22.57 35.25
N PRO A 74 6.46 -23.68 36.02
CA PRO A 74 6.53 -23.62 37.46
C PRO A 74 7.91 -23.09 37.89
N GLN A 75 7.91 -22.05 38.73
CA GLN A 75 9.13 -21.55 39.35
C GLN A 75 9.66 -22.59 40.34
N THR A 76 10.98 -22.83 40.30
CA THR A 76 11.65 -23.74 41.24
C THR A 76 12.00 -22.91 42.49
N GLU A 77 11.75 -23.43 43.69
CA GLU A 77 11.87 -22.70 44.98
C GLU A 77 13.26 -22.06 45.26
N GLU A 78 14.28 -22.35 44.44
CA GLU A 78 15.63 -21.74 44.54
C GLU A 78 15.77 -20.40 43.77
N SER A 79 14.73 -19.93 43.07
CA SER A 79 14.77 -18.77 42.16
C SER A 79 14.15 -17.48 42.73
N ASP A 80 13.74 -17.46 43.99
CA ASP A 80 12.89 -16.40 44.56
C ASP A 80 13.60 -15.05 44.84
N GLU A 81 14.90 -14.92 44.56
CA GLU A 81 15.61 -13.65 44.70
C GLU A 81 16.10 -13.15 43.33
N LEU A 82 15.32 -12.26 42.71
CA LEU A 82 15.64 -11.40 41.55
C LEU A 82 15.33 -11.90 40.12
N GLU A 83 14.28 -12.71 39.87
CA GLU A 83 13.75 -12.77 38.51
C GLU A 83 12.92 -11.51 38.21
N GLU A 84 13.49 -10.59 37.40
CA GLU A 84 12.74 -9.50 36.76
C GLU A 84 11.53 -10.06 36.00
N ASP A 85 10.39 -9.35 36.00
CA ASP A 85 9.22 -9.79 35.25
C ASP A 85 9.64 -9.94 33.77
N PRO A 86 9.47 -11.13 33.16
CA PRO A 86 9.92 -11.38 31.78
C PRO A 86 9.24 -10.47 30.75
N ARG A 87 8.20 -9.73 31.15
CA ARG A 87 7.48 -8.73 30.33
C ARG A 87 8.08 -7.33 30.41
N GLU A 88 8.91 -7.00 31.39
CA GLU A 88 9.33 -5.61 31.68
C GLU A 88 9.94 -4.90 30.47
N ASP A 89 10.86 -5.55 29.76
CA ASP A 89 11.50 -4.97 28.56
C ASP A 89 10.48 -4.66 27.45
N LEU A 90 9.54 -5.59 27.22
CA LEU A 90 8.47 -5.41 26.23
C LEU A 90 7.56 -4.24 26.61
N VAL A 91 7.16 -4.15 27.89
CA VAL A 91 6.32 -3.05 28.40
C VAL A 91 7.04 -1.72 28.23
N GLY A 92 8.32 -1.64 28.59
CA GLY A 92 9.14 -0.44 28.40
C GLY A 92 9.16 0.03 26.94
N ARG A 93 9.42 -0.88 26.01
CA ARG A 93 9.43 -0.61 24.56
C ARG A 93 8.05 -0.17 24.04
N LEU A 94 6.96 -0.75 24.55
CA LEU A 94 5.60 -0.38 24.16
C LEU A 94 5.24 1.03 24.65
N ILE A 95 5.58 1.38 25.90
CA ILE A 95 5.37 2.73 26.45
C ILE A 95 6.18 3.77 25.68
N GLU A 96 7.46 3.48 25.40
CA GLU A 96 8.30 4.37 24.61
C GLU A 96 7.71 4.60 23.20
N TYR A 97 7.30 3.52 22.54
CA TYR A 97 6.67 3.62 21.23
C TYR A 97 5.34 4.40 21.27
N GLN A 98 4.51 4.19 22.30
CA GLN A 98 3.28 4.96 22.51
C GLN A 98 3.58 6.46 22.62
N ASN A 99 4.58 6.84 23.44
CA ASN A 99 4.97 8.24 23.59
C ASN A 99 5.41 8.84 22.25
N TYR A 100 6.21 8.13 21.45
CA TYR A 100 6.59 8.61 20.12
C TYR A 100 5.41 8.74 19.16
N LYS A 101 4.43 7.85 19.25
CA LYS A 101 3.19 7.91 18.46
C LYS A 101 2.41 9.19 18.79
N GLU A 102 2.25 9.49 20.08
CA GLU A 102 1.60 10.72 20.55
C GLU A 102 2.38 11.99 20.13
N TYR A 103 3.71 12.00 20.26
CA TYR A 103 4.53 13.13 19.79
C TYR A 103 4.44 13.32 18.27
N THR A 104 4.31 12.23 17.51
CA THR A 104 4.15 12.30 16.06
C THR A 104 2.83 12.97 15.67
N GLU A 105 1.75 12.74 16.42
CA GLU A 105 0.47 13.42 16.23
C GLU A 105 0.61 14.94 16.45
N ILE A 106 1.25 15.34 17.56
CA ILE A 106 1.52 16.76 17.86
C ILE A 106 2.39 17.39 16.77
N LEU A 107 3.43 16.69 16.29
CA LEU A 107 4.28 17.19 15.21
C LEU A 107 3.54 17.31 13.88
N ASN A 108 2.62 16.39 13.60
CA ASN A 108 1.77 16.45 12.41
C ASN A 108 0.79 17.63 12.46
N GLU A 109 0.23 17.93 13.64
CA GLU A 109 -0.57 19.13 13.85
C GLU A 109 0.26 20.40 13.58
N LYS A 110 1.43 20.53 14.20
CA LYS A 110 2.36 21.65 13.97
C LYS A 110 2.81 21.78 12.51
N LYS A 111 3.05 20.66 11.83
CA LYS A 111 3.37 20.63 10.39
C LYS A 111 2.21 21.20 9.57
N SER A 112 0.98 20.82 9.93
CA SER A 112 -0.24 21.28 9.26
C SER A 112 -0.46 22.76 9.49
N GLU A 113 -0.27 23.25 10.72
CA GLU A 113 -0.27 24.68 11.05
C GLU A 113 0.78 25.45 10.24
N ARG A 114 2.02 24.94 10.18
CA ARG A 114 3.13 25.56 9.44
C ARG A 114 2.83 25.68 7.95
N ALA A 115 2.06 24.75 7.38
CA ALA A 115 1.71 24.72 5.96
C ALA A 115 0.80 25.89 5.53
N PHE A 116 0.08 26.53 6.46
CA PHE A 116 -0.71 27.73 6.16
C PHE A 116 0.14 29.00 5.99
N TYR A 117 1.41 28.98 6.37
CA TYR A 117 2.31 30.13 6.29
C TYR A 117 3.17 30.09 5.02
N PHE A 118 2.90 31.01 4.09
CA PHE A 118 3.65 31.17 2.86
C PHE A 118 4.82 32.13 3.04
N SER A 119 6.01 31.73 2.62
CA SER A 119 7.21 32.59 2.58
C SER A 119 7.58 32.93 1.14
N LYS A 120 8.03 34.17 0.90
CA LYS A 120 8.62 34.55 -0.38
C LYS A 120 9.99 33.90 -0.58
N HIS A 121 10.40 33.78 -1.83
CA HIS A 121 11.79 33.43 -2.14
C HIS A 121 12.75 34.46 -1.54
N PRO A 122 13.94 34.06 -1.07
CA PRO A 122 15.01 35.01 -0.80
C PRO A 122 15.25 35.91 -2.01
N THR A 123 15.34 37.22 -1.79
CA THR A 123 15.64 38.15 -2.88
C THR A 123 17.05 37.86 -3.40
N ASP A 124 17.22 37.83 -4.72
CA ASP A 124 18.55 37.74 -5.32
C ASP A 124 19.29 39.07 -5.12
N LEU A 125 20.35 39.03 -4.30
CA LEU A 125 21.17 40.19 -3.96
C LEU A 125 22.53 40.15 -4.66
N THR A 126 22.74 39.27 -5.65
CA THR A 126 24.00 39.16 -6.41
C THR A 126 24.46 40.50 -7.01
N HIS A 127 23.53 41.38 -7.39
CA HIS A 127 23.83 42.72 -7.89
C HIS A 127 24.41 43.70 -6.83
N LEU A 128 24.34 43.35 -5.54
CA LEU A 128 24.93 44.08 -4.42
C LEU A 128 26.24 43.46 -3.93
N GLU A 129 26.60 42.27 -4.43
CA GLU A 129 27.84 41.59 -4.08
C GLU A 129 29.03 42.31 -4.73
N SER A 130 29.67 43.21 -3.99
CA SER A 130 30.92 43.84 -4.40
C SER A 130 32.09 42.92 -4.08
N ASN A 131 32.59 42.16 -5.07
CA ASN A 131 33.85 41.41 -5.04
C ASN A 131 34.21 40.81 -3.67
N GLU A 132 33.31 40.03 -3.06
CA GLU A 132 33.66 39.26 -1.88
C GLU A 132 34.54 38.09 -2.31
N THR A 133 35.81 38.16 -1.95
CA THR A 133 36.70 36.99 -1.97
C THR A 133 36.18 36.00 -0.95
N TRP A 134 35.88 34.78 -1.38
CA TRP A 134 35.55 33.66 -0.49
C TRP A 134 36.57 33.58 0.65
N ASP A 135 36.12 33.85 1.89
CA ASP A 135 36.96 33.67 3.07
C ASP A 135 37.24 32.17 3.23
N SER A 136 38.49 31.77 3.04
CA SER A 136 38.92 30.37 3.13
C SER A 136 38.78 29.81 4.55
N ASN A 137 38.54 30.66 5.55
CA ASN A 137 38.21 30.24 6.91
C ASN A 137 36.73 29.93 7.12
N ASN A 138 35.87 30.23 6.14
CA ASN A 138 34.45 29.95 6.23
C ASN A 138 34.19 28.50 5.81
N THR A 139 34.30 27.59 6.77
CA THR A 139 34.01 26.17 6.56
C THR A 139 32.50 25.97 6.59
N ILE A 140 31.88 25.82 5.42
CA ILE A 140 30.51 25.30 5.34
C ILE A 140 30.54 23.85 5.81
N ASP A 141 29.72 23.51 6.80
CA ASP A 141 29.58 22.13 7.27
C ASP A 141 28.73 21.31 6.28
N LEU A 142 28.99 20.00 6.20
CA LEU A 142 28.21 19.10 5.36
C LEU A 142 26.72 19.13 5.75
N THR A 143 26.43 19.34 7.03
CA THR A 143 25.07 19.50 7.55
C THR A 143 24.34 20.67 6.90
N ASP A 144 25.02 21.80 6.70
CA ASP A 144 24.45 23.00 6.08
C ASP A 144 24.11 22.75 4.60
N LEU A 145 24.96 22.02 3.89
CA LEU A 145 24.70 21.60 2.51
C LEU A 145 23.50 20.64 2.43
N ILE A 146 23.38 19.71 3.38
CA ILE A 146 22.24 18.79 3.45
C ILE A 146 20.94 19.57 3.71
N ILE A 147 20.95 20.52 4.64
CA ILE A 147 19.79 21.38 4.93
C ILE A 147 19.41 22.22 3.70
N ALA A 148 20.39 22.80 3.02
CA ALA A 148 20.16 23.57 1.79
C ALA A 148 19.54 22.69 0.69
N TYR A 149 20.07 21.49 0.49
CA TYR A 149 19.53 20.52 -0.47
C TYR A 149 18.10 20.11 -0.11
N GLN A 150 17.82 19.76 1.15
CA GLN A 150 16.48 19.40 1.62
C GLN A 150 15.48 20.54 1.41
N LYS A 151 15.86 21.80 1.67
CA LYS A 151 15.02 22.98 1.40
C LYS A 151 14.65 23.09 -0.07
N VAL A 152 15.61 22.87 -0.98
CA VAL A 152 15.36 22.89 -2.44
C VAL A 152 14.48 21.72 -2.86
N LYS A 153 14.77 20.49 -2.39
CA LYS A 153 13.98 19.30 -2.72
C LYS A 153 12.53 19.44 -2.28
N ASN A 154 12.28 19.82 -1.02
CA ASN A 154 10.92 20.02 -0.50
C ASN A 154 10.16 21.09 -1.28
N ARG A 155 10.86 22.12 -1.76
CA ARG A 155 10.27 23.15 -2.62
C ARG A 155 9.89 22.62 -4.00
N VAL A 156 10.74 21.79 -4.61
CA VAL A 156 10.42 21.14 -5.89
C VAL A 156 9.18 20.27 -5.72
N GLU A 157 9.12 19.41 -4.71
CA GLU A 157 7.96 18.55 -4.44
C GLU A 157 6.66 19.35 -4.22
N PHE A 158 6.72 20.50 -3.54
CA PHE A 158 5.55 21.36 -3.30
C PHE A 158 5.07 22.10 -4.57
N ASN A 159 6.01 22.50 -5.44
CA ASN A 159 5.71 23.27 -6.65
C ASN A 159 5.51 22.40 -7.89
N THR A 160 5.93 21.14 -7.88
CA THR A 160 5.55 20.18 -8.91
C THR A 160 4.05 19.96 -8.81
N PRO A 161 3.26 20.29 -9.84
CA PRO A 161 1.88 19.84 -9.91
C PRO A 161 1.93 18.33 -9.69
N LYS A 162 1.15 17.81 -8.74
CA LYS A 162 0.85 16.38 -8.71
C LYS A 162 0.11 16.11 -10.00
N THR A 163 0.84 15.81 -11.07
CA THR A 163 0.29 15.14 -12.22
C THR A 163 -0.16 13.81 -11.66
N VAL A 164 -1.43 13.76 -11.25
CA VAL A 164 -2.17 12.51 -11.31
C VAL A 164 -1.93 12.10 -12.74
N ASP A 165 -1.07 11.09 -12.91
CA ASP A 165 -0.92 10.42 -14.17
C ASP A 165 -2.27 9.73 -14.33
N ILE A 166 -3.26 10.49 -14.81
CA ILE A 166 -4.52 9.97 -15.29
C ILE A 166 -4.06 9.17 -16.49
N ARG A 167 -3.66 7.92 -16.24
CA ARG A 167 -3.56 6.90 -17.26
C ARG A 167 -4.97 6.84 -17.82
N LYS A 168 -5.21 7.64 -18.86
CA LYS A 168 -6.42 7.55 -19.66
C LYS A 168 -6.56 6.08 -19.98
N GLU A 169 -7.70 5.50 -19.66
CA GLU A 169 -8.03 4.12 -20.06
C GLU A 169 -7.66 4.00 -21.54
N THR A 170 -6.55 3.31 -21.82
CA THR A 170 -6.00 3.24 -23.18
C THR A 170 -6.89 2.38 -24.08
N PHE A 171 -7.81 1.62 -23.47
CA PHE A 171 -8.73 0.71 -24.13
C PHE A 171 -10.12 0.89 -23.52
N THR A 172 -11.04 1.43 -24.30
CA THR A 172 -12.44 1.62 -23.88
C THR A 172 -13.34 0.56 -24.49
N ILE A 173 -14.42 0.22 -23.78
CA ILE A 173 -15.41 -0.77 -24.25
C ILE A 173 -16.06 -0.32 -25.57
N GLN A 174 -16.25 0.99 -25.75
CA GLN A 174 -16.83 1.56 -26.97
C GLN A 174 -15.92 1.33 -28.19
N GLN A 175 -14.60 1.46 -28.02
CA GLN A 175 -13.63 1.18 -29.08
C GLN A 175 -13.62 -0.31 -29.44
N ALA A 176 -13.63 -1.19 -28.43
CA ALA A 176 -13.68 -2.64 -28.65
C ALA A 176 -14.98 -3.06 -29.36
N THR A 177 -16.13 -2.51 -28.95
CA THR A 177 -17.43 -2.73 -29.60
C THR A 177 -17.40 -2.31 -31.07
N SER A 178 -16.77 -1.19 -31.38
CA SER A 178 -16.61 -0.70 -32.75
C SER A 178 -15.74 -1.63 -33.61
N GLN A 179 -14.65 -2.18 -33.05
CA GLN A 179 -13.79 -3.13 -33.75
C GLN A 179 -14.50 -4.46 -34.03
N VAL A 180 -15.26 -4.98 -33.07
CA VAL A 180 -16.07 -6.20 -33.24
C VAL A 180 -17.13 -5.99 -34.32
N ASN A 181 -17.84 -4.86 -34.29
CA ASN A 181 -18.83 -4.53 -35.32
C ASN A 181 -18.21 -4.38 -36.72
N ALA A 182 -17.05 -3.71 -36.84
CA ALA A 182 -16.36 -3.58 -38.12
C ALA A 182 -15.99 -4.96 -38.71
N ARG A 183 -15.59 -5.91 -37.85
CA ARG A 183 -15.31 -7.29 -38.26
C ARG A 183 -16.58 -8.02 -38.71
N LEU A 184 -17.69 -7.86 -37.99
CA LEU A 184 -18.99 -8.44 -38.34
C LEU A 184 -19.63 -7.81 -39.58
N GLN A 185 -19.21 -6.62 -40.00
CA GLN A 185 -19.61 -6.05 -41.29
C GLN A 185 -18.92 -6.74 -42.47
N GLN A 186 -17.67 -7.18 -42.28
CA GLN A 186 -16.87 -7.81 -43.34
C GLN A 186 -17.07 -9.33 -43.42
N HIS A 187 -17.38 -9.98 -42.30
CA HIS A 187 -17.56 -11.41 -42.21
C HIS A 187 -18.84 -11.75 -41.44
N ASP A 188 -19.58 -12.78 -41.85
CA ASP A 188 -20.79 -13.22 -41.16
C ASP A 188 -20.51 -13.86 -39.79
N SER A 189 -19.29 -14.41 -39.64
CA SER A 189 -18.77 -14.99 -38.40
C SER A 189 -17.25 -14.84 -38.33
N PHE A 190 -16.69 -14.73 -37.14
CA PHE A 190 -15.23 -14.77 -36.95
C PHE A 190 -14.84 -15.41 -35.61
N ASN A 191 -13.62 -15.94 -35.53
CA ASN A 191 -13.08 -16.55 -34.32
C ASN A 191 -12.57 -15.44 -33.37
N PHE A 192 -12.93 -15.51 -32.08
CA PHE A 192 -12.48 -14.59 -31.03
C PHE A 192 -10.96 -14.41 -31.00
N PHE A 193 -10.19 -15.49 -31.10
CA PHE A 193 -8.73 -15.45 -31.07
C PHE A 193 -8.15 -14.68 -32.25
N SER A 194 -8.88 -14.57 -33.38
CA SER A 194 -8.45 -13.78 -34.54
C SER A 194 -8.55 -12.26 -34.34
N LEU A 195 -9.06 -11.80 -33.19
CA LEU A 195 -9.01 -10.38 -32.79
C LEU A 195 -7.64 -9.96 -32.27
N PHE A 196 -6.78 -10.91 -31.93
CA PHE A 196 -5.50 -10.66 -31.28
C PHE A 196 -4.36 -11.27 -32.08
N ASN A 197 -3.20 -10.61 -32.06
CA ASN A 197 -1.95 -11.12 -32.63
C ASN A 197 -1.02 -11.68 -31.54
N PHE A 198 -1.56 -11.97 -30.35
CA PHE A 198 -0.85 -12.50 -29.18
C PHE A 198 0.32 -11.62 -28.69
N THR A 199 0.28 -10.32 -29.01
CA THR A 199 1.29 -9.33 -28.62
C THR A 199 0.69 -8.16 -27.84
N GLU A 200 -0.62 -8.17 -27.64
CA GLU A 200 -1.41 -7.14 -27.00
C GLU A 200 -1.35 -7.21 -25.46
N PRO A 201 -1.47 -6.07 -24.77
CA PRO A 201 -1.53 -6.03 -23.31
C PRO A 201 -2.82 -6.67 -22.77
N VAL A 202 -2.76 -7.22 -21.55
CA VAL A 202 -3.88 -7.96 -20.92
C VAL A 202 -5.13 -7.10 -20.80
N GLU A 203 -4.95 -5.81 -20.50
CA GLU A 203 -6.03 -4.82 -20.38
C GLU A 203 -6.86 -4.70 -21.66
N MET A 204 -6.20 -4.75 -22.83
CA MET A 204 -6.89 -4.72 -24.13
C MET A 204 -7.73 -5.98 -24.33
N VAL A 205 -7.19 -7.16 -23.99
CA VAL A 205 -7.89 -8.44 -24.13
C VAL A 205 -9.13 -8.48 -23.25
N VAL A 206 -9.01 -8.05 -21.99
CA VAL A 206 -10.13 -7.98 -21.05
C VAL A 206 -11.21 -7.02 -21.55
N THR A 207 -10.82 -5.86 -22.09
CA THR A 207 -11.77 -4.87 -22.63
C THR A 207 -12.57 -5.43 -23.82
N HIS A 208 -11.91 -6.15 -24.73
CA HIS A 208 -12.58 -6.79 -25.86
C HIS A 208 -13.51 -7.91 -25.42
N PHE A 209 -13.09 -8.70 -24.43
CA PHE A 209 -13.92 -9.75 -23.87
C PHE A 209 -15.19 -9.19 -23.20
N LEU A 210 -15.05 -8.14 -22.38
CA LEU A 210 -16.18 -7.45 -21.76
C LEU A 210 -17.13 -6.84 -22.80
N ALA A 211 -16.60 -6.22 -23.86
CA ALA A 211 -17.40 -5.68 -24.95
C ALA A 211 -18.24 -6.77 -25.63
N ILE A 212 -17.65 -7.93 -25.92
CA ILE A 212 -18.37 -9.06 -26.54
C ILE A 212 -19.47 -9.60 -25.61
N LEU A 213 -19.20 -9.70 -24.31
CA LEU A 213 -20.21 -10.11 -23.33
C LEU A 213 -21.35 -9.10 -23.23
N GLU A 214 -21.05 -7.79 -23.28
CA GLU A 214 -22.06 -6.74 -23.29
C GLU A 214 -22.91 -6.76 -24.57
N MET A 215 -22.27 -6.94 -25.73
CA MET A 215 -22.95 -7.10 -27.01
C MET A 215 -23.82 -8.35 -27.03
N SER A 216 -23.35 -9.45 -26.44
CA SER A 216 -24.10 -10.70 -26.33
C SER A 216 -25.32 -10.55 -25.42
N LYS A 217 -25.14 -9.91 -24.26
CA LYS A 217 -26.23 -9.56 -23.34
C LYS A 217 -27.28 -8.66 -24.01
N SER A 218 -26.86 -7.76 -24.90
CA SER A 218 -27.74 -6.87 -25.67
C SER A 218 -28.37 -7.55 -26.89
N GLY A 219 -28.00 -8.79 -27.18
CA GLY A 219 -28.48 -9.59 -28.32
C GLY A 219 -27.89 -9.16 -29.68
N ILE A 220 -26.85 -8.32 -29.68
CA ILE A 220 -26.18 -7.82 -30.90
C ILE A 220 -25.29 -8.91 -31.51
N VAL A 221 -24.66 -9.73 -30.67
CA VAL A 221 -23.84 -10.87 -31.10
C VAL A 221 -24.31 -12.15 -30.43
N ASN A 222 -24.04 -13.29 -31.05
CA ASN A 222 -24.21 -14.60 -30.43
C ASN A 222 -22.85 -15.32 -30.40
N ILE A 223 -22.64 -16.14 -29.38
CA ILE A 223 -21.36 -16.81 -29.12
C ILE A 223 -21.59 -18.32 -29.25
N GLU A 224 -20.83 -18.97 -30.12
CA GLU A 224 -20.90 -20.41 -30.34
C GLU A 224 -19.57 -21.08 -30.03
N GLN A 225 -19.62 -22.15 -29.24
CA GLN A 225 -18.48 -23.00 -28.93
C GLN A 225 -18.93 -24.46 -29.04
N LEU A 226 -18.26 -25.25 -29.89
CA LEU A 226 -18.69 -26.62 -30.21
C LEU A 226 -18.37 -27.63 -29.09
N LYS A 227 -17.23 -27.47 -28.41
CA LYS A 227 -16.79 -28.31 -27.29
C LYS A 227 -16.12 -27.47 -26.22
N ASN A 228 -16.04 -27.97 -25.00
CA ASN A 228 -15.30 -27.31 -23.94
C ASN A 228 -13.84 -27.08 -24.37
N PHE A 229 -13.36 -25.85 -24.20
CA PHE A 229 -12.01 -25.40 -24.59
C PHE A 229 -11.73 -25.37 -26.10
N ASP A 230 -12.78 -25.45 -26.93
CA ASP A 230 -12.67 -25.28 -28.38
C ASP A 230 -12.74 -23.80 -28.77
N ASP A 231 -12.53 -23.51 -30.05
CA ASP A 231 -12.60 -22.17 -30.60
C ASP A 231 -13.94 -21.48 -30.32
N ILE A 232 -13.88 -20.18 -30.01
CA ILE A 232 -15.06 -19.35 -29.74
C ILE A 232 -15.39 -18.57 -31.00
N ASN A 233 -16.52 -18.90 -31.63
CA ASN A 233 -17.02 -18.20 -32.80
C ASN A 233 -18.03 -17.13 -32.41
N ILE A 234 -17.87 -15.95 -32.97
CA ILE A 234 -18.74 -14.80 -32.78
C ILE A 234 -19.54 -14.60 -34.05
N ILE A 235 -20.86 -14.63 -33.94
CA ILE A 235 -21.80 -14.48 -35.04
C ILE A 235 -22.77 -13.33 -34.77
N ARG A 236 -23.47 -12.85 -35.80
CA ARG A 236 -24.48 -11.80 -35.67
C ARG A 236 -25.67 -12.31 -34.83
N GLY A 237 -26.04 -11.54 -33.82
CA GLY A 237 -27.19 -11.80 -32.98
C GLY A 237 -28.49 -11.27 -33.59
N VAL A 238 -29.61 -11.59 -32.94
CA VAL A 238 -30.96 -11.21 -33.40
C VAL A 238 -31.20 -9.70 -33.43
N ASN A 239 -30.47 -8.93 -32.61
CA ASN A 239 -30.56 -7.47 -32.56
C ASN A 239 -29.44 -6.77 -33.34
N TYR A 240 -28.69 -7.50 -34.17
CA TYR A 240 -27.63 -6.92 -34.99
C TYR A 240 -28.19 -5.95 -36.04
N GLY A 241 -27.77 -4.68 -35.99
CA GLY A 241 -28.21 -3.64 -36.93
C GLY A 241 -29.58 -3.01 -36.64
N ILE A 242 -30.19 -3.31 -35.49
CA ILE A 242 -31.39 -2.62 -35.01
C ILE A 242 -30.93 -1.39 -34.23
N GLU A 243 -30.92 -0.22 -34.88
CA GLU A 243 -30.75 1.06 -34.17
C GLU A 243 -31.91 1.25 -33.20
N ARG A 244 -31.60 1.61 -31.95
CA ARG A 244 -32.56 2.12 -30.96
C ARG A 244 -32.62 3.62 -31.03
#